data_AF-A0A7S0FJQ3-F1
#
_entry.id   AF-A0A7S0FJQ3-F1
#
_cell.length_a   1.000
_cell.length_b   1.000
_cell.length_c   1.000
_cell.angle_alpha   90.00
_cell.angle_beta   90.00
_cell.angle_gamma   90.00
#
_symmetry.space_group_name_H-M   'P 1'
#
loop_
_entity.id
_entity.type
_entity.pdbx_description
1 polymer ?
#
loop_
_entity_poly.entity_id
_entity_poly.type
_entity_poly.pdbx_seq_one_letter_code
_entity_poly.pdbx_strand_id
1 'polypeptide(L)'
;VTKFKTSQSHLWEKVPSEDQVKKKIENWNKKIEKAEMDLKHKDDNKEVSLGTSKINYMDPRISVAWCKRNEVPIEKIFSKTLRDKFNWAMAVPPTWEFNGEIAKLG
;
A
#
# COMPACT_ATOMS: atom_id res chain seq x y z
N VAL A 1 24.33 3.27 44.93
CA VAL A 1 24.12 2.54 43.64
C VAL A 1 23.10 1.39 43.75
N THR A 2 22.84 0.83 44.94
CA THR A 2 22.02 -0.40 45.11
C THR A 2 20.50 -0.19 45.18
N LYS A 3 20.00 0.98 45.59
CA LYS A 3 18.54 1.23 45.77
C LYS A 3 17.75 1.47 44.48
N PHE A 4 18.40 1.83 43.38
CA PHE A 4 17.72 2.19 42.11
C PHE A 4 17.30 0.96 41.29
N LYS A 5 18.02 -0.17 41.45
CA LYS A 5 17.76 -1.40 40.70
C LYS A 5 16.51 -2.17 41.15
N THR A 6 16.11 -2.06 42.41
CA THR A 6 14.97 -2.82 42.96
C THR A 6 13.62 -2.21 42.59
N SER A 7 13.49 -0.87 42.53
CA SER A 7 12.17 -0.25 42.31
C SER A 7 11.68 -0.40 40.87
N GLN A 8 12.56 -0.48 39.86
CA GLN A 8 12.18 -0.56 38.44
C GLN A 8 12.04 -2.00 37.91
N SER A 9 12.29 -3.01 38.75
CA SER A 9 12.29 -4.43 38.36
C SER A 9 10.93 -4.94 37.87
N HIS A 10 9.83 -4.34 38.34
CA HIS A 10 8.46 -4.68 37.94
C HIS A 10 8.08 -4.15 36.55
N LEU A 11 8.79 -3.14 36.04
CA LEU A 11 8.48 -2.55 34.73
C LEU A 11 9.05 -3.38 33.59
N TRP A 12 10.19 -4.05 33.82
CA TRP A 12 10.87 -4.82 32.79
C TRP A 12 11.64 -5.98 33.42
N GLU A 13 11.38 -7.20 32.93
CA GLU A 13 12.16 -8.40 33.28
C GLU A 13 13.64 -8.24 32.88
N LYS A 14 13.90 -7.52 31.78
CA LYS A 14 15.21 -6.98 31.39
C LYS A 14 15.02 -5.54 30.90
N VAL A 15 15.83 -4.61 31.42
CA VAL A 15 15.81 -3.21 30.97
C VAL A 15 16.20 -3.19 29.48
N PRO A 16 15.32 -2.71 28.58
CA PRO A 16 15.65 -2.64 27.17
C PRO A 16 16.79 -1.65 26.94
N SER A 17 17.69 -1.99 26.03
CA SER A 17 18.72 -1.07 25.54
C SER A 17 18.08 0.13 24.83
N GLU A 18 18.82 1.24 24.77
CA GLU A 18 18.38 2.46 24.07
C GLU A 18 17.99 2.17 22.62
N ASP A 19 18.75 1.32 21.91
CA ASP A 19 18.46 0.93 20.53
C ASP A 19 17.16 0.12 20.40
N GLN A 20 16.85 -0.74 21.37
CA GLN A 20 15.58 -1.46 21.39
C GLN A 20 14.39 -0.53 21.58
N VAL A 21 14.54 0.51 22.40
CA VAL A 21 13.51 1.54 22.62
C VAL A 21 13.34 2.39 21.36
N LYS A 22 14.43 2.86 20.75
CA LYS A 22 14.41 3.61 19.47
C LYS A 22 13.72 2.82 18.36
N LYS A 23 14.09 1.55 18.18
CA LYS A 23 13.46 0.67 17.19
C LYS A 23 11.97 0.45 17.44
N LYS A 24 11.56 0.36 18.71
CA LYS A 24 10.13 0.27 19.07
C LYS A 24 9.37 1.56 18.72
N ILE A 25 9.95 2.72 19.03
CA ILE A 25 9.35 4.02 18.70
C ILE A 25 9.19 4.14 17.17
N GLU A 26 10.24 3.84 16.40
CA GLU A 26 10.19 3.87 14.94
C GLU A 26 9.10 2.95 14.37
N ASN A 27 9.00 1.72 14.89
CA ASN A 27 7.96 0.78 14.48
C ASN A 27 6.55 1.26 14.82
N TRP A 28 6.36 1.91 15.97
CA TRP A 28 5.07 2.48 16.35
C TRP A 28 4.70 3.67 15.50
N ASN A 29 5.65 4.55 15.19
CA ASN A 29 5.41 5.68 14.29
C ASN A 29 4.96 5.20 12.90
N LYS A 30 5.61 4.17 12.33
CA LYS A 30 5.18 3.57 11.05
C LYS A 30 3.75 2.99 11.10
N LYS A 31 3.35 2.42 12.25
CA LYS A 31 1.99 1.90 12.44
C LYS A 31 0.95 3.02 12.52
N ILE A 32 1.28 4.11 13.20
CA ILE A 32 0.41 5.29 13.33
C ILE A 32 0.20 5.91 11.96
N GLU A 33 1.27 6.17 11.22
CA GLU A 33 1.22 6.74 9.87
C GLU A 33 0.34 5.89 8.93
N LYS A 34 0.51 4.56 8.97
CA LYS A 34 -0.34 3.66 8.20
C LYS A 34 -1.82 3.74 8.61
N ALA A 35 -2.11 3.80 9.91
CA ALA A 35 -3.48 3.87 10.42
C ALA A 35 -4.17 5.19 10.02
N GLU A 36 -3.45 6.31 10.07
CA GLU A 36 -3.94 7.61 9.63
C GLU A 36 -4.26 7.63 8.13
N MET A 37 -3.36 7.07 7.31
CA MET A 37 -3.58 6.91 5.87
C MET A 37 -4.81 6.04 5.58
N ASP A 38 -4.95 4.90 6.26
CA ASP A 38 -6.08 3.98 6.08
C ASP A 38 -7.41 4.63 6.50
N LEU A 39 -7.41 5.43 7.58
CA LEU A 39 -8.58 6.18 8.03
C LEU A 39 -9.01 7.23 7.00
N LYS A 40 -8.06 8.02 6.51
CA LYS A 40 -8.33 9.04 5.49
C LYS A 40 -8.90 8.40 4.23
N HIS A 41 -8.30 7.31 3.75
CA HIS A 41 -8.80 6.60 2.57
C HIS A 41 -10.23 6.07 2.73
N LYS A 42 -10.61 5.62 3.93
CA LYS A 42 -11.99 5.19 4.20
C LYS A 42 -12.96 6.37 4.16
N ASP A 43 -12.57 7.50 4.72
CA ASP A 43 -13.43 8.69 4.73
C ASP A 43 -13.60 9.28 3.32
N ASP A 44 -12.51 9.41 2.56
CA ASP A 44 -12.52 9.92 1.17
C ASP A 44 -13.40 9.06 0.24
N ASN A 45 -13.49 7.74 0.51
CA ASN A 45 -14.24 6.80 -0.32
C ASN A 45 -15.62 6.42 0.24
N LYS A 46 -16.09 7.05 1.33
CA LYS A 46 -17.34 6.64 2.00
C LYS A 46 -18.60 6.81 1.14
N GLU A 47 -18.56 7.72 0.16
CA GLU A 47 -19.70 8.04 -0.71
C GLU A 47 -19.59 7.42 -2.11
N VAL A 48 -18.47 6.78 -2.45
CA VAL A 48 -18.17 6.33 -3.82
C VAL A 48 -17.82 4.85 -3.88
N SER A 49 -18.48 4.11 -4.79
CA SER A 49 -18.15 2.70 -5.04
C SER A 49 -17.18 2.56 -6.22
N LEU A 50 -15.90 2.40 -5.90
CA LEU A 50 -14.82 2.26 -6.90
C LEU A 50 -14.84 0.92 -7.64
N GLY A 51 -15.63 -0.07 -7.19
CA GLY A 51 -15.65 -1.40 -7.78
C GLY A 51 -16.20 -1.41 -9.20
N THR A 52 -17.31 -0.71 -9.43
CA THR A 52 -18.00 -0.72 -10.73
C THR A 52 -17.17 -0.06 -11.82
N SER A 53 -16.60 1.12 -11.55
CA SER A 53 -15.69 1.83 -12.47
C SER A 53 -14.49 0.98 -12.84
N LYS A 54 -13.87 0.35 -11.85
CA LYS A 54 -12.70 -0.52 -12.04
C LYS A 54 -12.96 -1.77 -12.85
N ILE A 55 -14.15 -2.36 -12.73
CA ILE A 55 -14.45 -3.64 -13.37
C ILE A 55 -15.01 -3.47 -14.78
N ASN A 56 -15.71 -2.37 -15.04
CA ASN A 56 -16.52 -2.22 -16.25
C ASN A 56 -16.17 -1.01 -17.11
N TYR A 57 -15.57 0.03 -16.55
CA TYR A 57 -15.43 1.32 -17.25
C TYR A 57 -13.97 1.75 -17.44
N MET A 58 -13.03 1.15 -16.72
CA MET A 58 -11.59 1.38 -16.91
C MET A 58 -10.97 0.27 -17.75
N ASP A 59 -10.14 0.63 -18.72
CA ASP A 59 -9.34 -0.34 -19.47
C ASP A 59 -8.27 -0.94 -18.53
N PRO A 60 -8.32 -2.25 -18.25
CA PRO A 60 -7.39 -2.88 -17.31
C PRO A 60 -5.92 -2.75 -17.72
N ARG A 61 -5.63 -2.56 -19.02
CA ARG A 61 -4.27 -2.35 -19.54
C ARG A 61 -3.62 -1.09 -18.99
N ILE A 62 -4.41 -0.06 -18.67
CA ILE A 62 -3.92 1.17 -18.04
C ILE A 62 -3.29 0.82 -16.68
N SER A 63 -4.03 0.10 -15.83
CA SER A 63 -3.53 -0.30 -14.52
C SER A 63 -2.39 -1.31 -14.61
N VAL A 64 -2.42 -2.26 -15.56
CA VAL A 64 -1.34 -3.23 -15.76
C VAL A 64 -0.04 -2.53 -16.17
N ALA A 65 -0.09 -1.63 -17.15
CA ALA A 65 1.09 -0.89 -17.60
C ALA A 65 1.68 -0.04 -16.47
N TRP A 66 0.82 0.63 -15.68
CA TRP A 66 1.25 1.39 -14.50
C TRP A 66 1.91 0.50 -13.43
N CYS A 67 1.35 -0.67 -13.15
CA CYS A 67 1.94 -1.62 -12.19
C CYS A 67 3.33 -2.07 -12.61
N LYS A 68 3.52 -2.40 -13.90
CA LYS A 68 4.82 -2.80 -14.44
C LYS A 68 5.84 -1.66 -14.39
N ARG A 69 5.40 -0.43 -14.66
CA ARG A 69 6.27 0.76 -14.70
C ARG A 69 6.75 1.19 -13.31
N ASN A 70 5.97 0.93 -12.27
CA ASN A 70 6.27 1.32 -10.88
C ASN A 70 6.60 0.12 -9.98
N GLU A 71 6.83 -1.06 -10.56
CA GLU A 71 7.14 -2.29 -9.83
C GLU A 71 6.11 -2.64 -8.74
N VAL A 72 4.84 -2.33 -9.00
CA VAL A 72 3.74 -2.62 -8.07
C VAL A 72 3.19 -4.02 -8.35
N PRO A 73 3.10 -4.90 -7.33
CA PRO A 73 2.53 -6.24 -7.51
C PRO A 73 1.07 -6.16 -7.94
N ILE A 74 0.73 -6.83 -9.06
CA ILE A 74 -0.58 -6.72 -9.71
C ILE A 74 -1.72 -7.24 -8.82
N GLU A 75 -1.44 -8.18 -7.92
CA GLU A 75 -2.38 -8.74 -6.96
C GLU A 75 -2.87 -7.72 -5.91
N LYS A 76 -2.12 -6.64 -5.68
CA LYS A 76 -2.58 -5.51 -4.84
C LYS A 76 -3.64 -4.67 -5.54
N ILE A 77 -3.68 -4.71 -6.87
CA ILE A 77 -4.64 -3.95 -7.69
C ILE A 77 -5.80 -4.85 -8.13
N PHE A 78 -5.53 -6.03 -8.69
CA PHE A 78 -6.56 -6.97 -9.15
C PHE A 78 -6.55 -8.25 -8.32
N SER A 79 -7.72 -8.59 -7.74
CA SER A 79 -7.93 -9.89 -7.09
C SER A 79 -7.73 -11.03 -8.08
N LYS A 80 -7.60 -12.27 -7.59
CA LYS A 80 -7.45 -13.46 -8.46
C LYS A 80 -8.53 -13.51 -9.55
N THR A 81 -9.80 -13.38 -9.17
CA THR A 81 -10.94 -13.38 -10.10
C THR A 81 -10.84 -12.28 -11.17
N LEU A 82 -10.37 -11.09 -10.82
CA LEU A 82 -10.20 -10.00 -11.79
C LEU A 82 -9.01 -10.23 -12.71
N ARG A 83 -7.94 -10.86 -12.22
CA ARG A 83 -6.80 -11.25 -13.06
C ARG A 83 -7.20 -12.30 -14.09
N ASP A 84 -8.01 -13.28 -13.69
CA ASP A 84 -8.55 -14.29 -14.60
C ASP A 84 -9.47 -13.64 -15.67
N LYS A 85 -10.35 -12.72 -15.26
CA LYS A 85 -11.22 -11.96 -16.19
C LYS A 85 -10.42 -11.09 -17.18
N PHE A 86 -9.35 -10.46 -16.72
CA PHE A 86 -8.52 -9.54 -17.51
C PHE A 86 -7.21 -10.16 -18.00
N ASN A 87 -7.15 -11.49 -18.15
CA ASN A 87 -5.92 -12.19 -18.53
C ASN A 87 -5.32 -11.63 -19.85
N TRP A 88 -6.16 -11.25 -20.80
CA TRP A 88 -5.75 -10.64 -22.07
C TRP A 88 -4.98 -9.32 -21.91
N ALA A 89 -5.20 -8.59 -20.80
CA ALA A 89 -4.53 -7.32 -20.52
C ALA A 89 -3.17 -7.52 -19.83
N MET A 90 -2.86 -8.70 -19.30
CA MET A 90 -1.64 -8.92 -18.50
C MET A 90 -0.35 -8.87 -19.33
N ALA A 91 -0.44 -9.11 -20.64
CA ALA A 91 0.71 -9.15 -21.54
C ALA A 91 1.22 -7.76 -21.97
N VAL A 92 0.49 -6.67 -21.68
CA VAL A 92 0.85 -5.34 -22.21
C VAL A 92 2.20 -4.83 -21.68
N PRO A 93 3.00 -4.11 -22.49
CA PRO A 93 4.26 -3.55 -22.03
C PRO A 93 4.04 -2.38 -21.05
N PRO A 94 5.04 -2.04 -20.22
CA PRO A 94 4.96 -0.89 -19.30
C PRO A 94 4.82 0.46 -20.02
N THR A 95 5.24 0.53 -21.28
CA THR A 95 5.14 1.71 -22.16
C THR A 95 3.77 1.86 -22.82
N TRP A 96 2.85 0.92 -22.58
CA TRP A 96 1.52 1.00 -23.17
C TRP A 96 0.75 2.21 -22.59
N GLU A 97 0.10 2.96 -23.48
CA GLU A 97 -0.70 4.13 -23.15
C GLU A 97 -2.02 4.08 -23.91
N PHE A 98 -3.10 4.39 -23.21
CA PHE A 98 -4.42 4.52 -23.83
C PHE A 98 -4.42 5.75 -24.75
N ASN A 99 -4.78 5.58 -26.02
CA ASN A 99 -4.78 6.63 -27.05
C ASN A 99 -3.43 7.32 -27.29
N GLY A 100 -2.29 6.66 -27.00
CA GLY A 100 -0.96 7.27 -27.15
C GLY A 100 -0.58 7.74 -28.57
N GLU A 101 -1.23 7.21 -29.61
CA GLU A 101 -1.06 7.70 -30.99
C GLU A 101 -1.86 8.98 -31.25
N ILE A 102 -3.08 9.07 -30.72
CA ILE A 102 -3.93 10.26 -30.83
C ILE A 102 -3.31 11.43 -30.05
N ALA A 103 -2.68 11.15 -28.91
CA ALA A 103 -1.97 12.15 -28.12
C ALA A 103 -0.79 12.82 -28.86
N LYS A 104 -0.26 12.20 -29.92
CA LYS A 104 0.83 12.74 -30.74
C LYS A 104 0.35 13.59 -31.92
N LEU A 105 -0.97 13.64 -32.16
CA LEU A 105 -1.59 14.38 -33.28
C LEU A 105 -2.07 15.78 -32.90
N GLY A 106 -1.97 16.17 -31.62
CA GLY A 106 -2.24 17.52 -31.12
C GLY A 106 -0.97 18.21 -30.67
#